data_AF-A0A7Y8LAL5-F1
#
_entry.id   AF-A0A7Y8LAL5-F1
#
_cell.length_a   1.000
_cell.length_b   1.000
_cell.length_c   1.000
_cell.angle_alpha   90.00
_cell.angle_beta   90.00
_cell.angle_gamma   90.00
#
_symmetry.space_group_name_H-M   'P 1'
#
loop_
_entity.id
_entity.type
_entity.pdbx_description
1 polymer ?
#
loop_
_entity_poly.entity_id
_entity_poly.type
_entity_poly.pdbx_seq_one_letter_code
_entity_poly.pdbx_strand_id
1 'polypeptide(L)'
;MLKLFRTKTFLKEYKKLNISDQHYAKYVEYITILLKEERLPAEALNHNLQGNYKNYSEFHISGDLLIIYLIEDGYLKLVRIGTHAQLFE
;
A
#
# COMPACT_ATOMS: atom_id res chain seq x y z
N MET A 1 1.83 16.19 -7.31
CA MET A 1 1.40 14.82 -7.63
C MET A 1 2.63 13.94 -7.74
N LEU A 2 2.72 12.98 -6.84
CA LEU A 2 3.82 12.03 -6.78
C LEU A 2 3.83 11.14 -8.02
N LYS A 3 4.99 10.56 -8.30
CA LYS A 3 5.13 9.50 -9.30
C LYS A 3 4.93 8.15 -8.64
N LEU A 4 4.14 7.27 -9.27
CA LEU A 4 3.96 5.91 -8.79
C LEU A 4 5.21 5.07 -9.11
N PHE A 5 5.78 4.43 -8.09
CA PHE A 5 6.81 3.42 -8.24
C PHE A 5 6.37 2.13 -7.58
N ARG A 6 6.60 0.98 -8.22
CA ARG A 6 6.27 -0.35 -7.69
C ARG A 6 7.54 -1.18 -7.65
N THR A 7 7.92 -1.69 -6.48
CA THR A 7 9.11 -2.54 -6.35
C THR A 7 8.90 -3.88 -7.08
N LYS A 8 9.99 -4.58 -7.38
CA LYS A 8 9.93 -5.94 -7.94
C LYS A 8 9.19 -6.91 -7.00
N THR A 9 9.39 -6.74 -5.68
CA THR A 9 8.71 -7.55 -4.66
C THR A 9 7.21 -7.31 -4.69
N PHE A 10 6.77 -6.05 -4.63
CA PHE A 10 5.36 -5.68 -4.77
C PHE A 10 4.74 -6.31 -6.03
N LEU A 11 5.38 -6.16 -7.19
CA LEU A 11 4.85 -6.70 -8.45
C LEU A 11 4.74 -8.23 -8.43
N LYS A 12 5.68 -8.94 -7.79
CA LYS A 12 5.65 -10.40 -7.66
C LYS A 12 4.53 -10.85 -6.73
N GLU A 13 4.32 -10.15 -5.62
CA GLU A 13 3.26 -10.45 -4.66
C GLU A 13 1.88 -10.13 -5.23
N TYR A 14 1.74 -8.95 -5.83
CA TYR A 14 0.50 -8.51 -6.49
C TYR A 14 0.01 -9.54 -7.52
N LYS A 15 0.91 -10.08 -8.34
CA LYS A 15 0.59 -11.11 -9.34
C LYS A 15 0.06 -12.42 -8.76
N LYS A 16 0.34 -12.73 -7.50
CA LYS A 16 -0.12 -13.96 -6.82
C LYS A 16 -1.48 -13.78 -6.14
N LEU A 17 -1.95 -12.55 -5.99
CA LEU A 17 -3.20 -12.27 -5.31
C LEU A 17 -4.38 -12.46 -6.25
N ASN A 18 -5.43 -13.09 -5.73
CA ASN A 18 -6.75 -13.09 -6.34
C ASN A 18 -7.51 -11.86 -5.83
N ILE A 19 -7.32 -10.73 -6.51
CA ILE A 19 -7.97 -9.46 -6.19
C ILE A 19 -9.34 -9.43 -6.86
N SER A 20 -10.40 -9.24 -6.08
CA SER A 20 -11.75 -8.99 -6.60
C SER A 20 -11.86 -7.57 -7.17
N ASP A 21 -12.83 -7.33 -8.04
CA ASP A 21 -13.05 -5.99 -8.62
C ASP A 21 -13.29 -4.92 -7.54
N GLN A 22 -13.94 -5.28 -6.44
CA GLN A 22 -14.14 -4.38 -5.29
C GLN A 22 -12.82 -4.00 -4.62
N HIS A 23 -11.92 -4.97 -4.40
CA HIS A 23 -10.58 -4.69 -3.86
C HIS A 23 -9.75 -3.86 -4.83
N TYR A 24 -9.85 -4.15 -6.13
CA TYR A 24 -9.14 -3.40 -7.16
C TYR A 24 -9.59 -1.94 -7.22
N ALA A 25 -10.90 -1.67 -7.14
CA ALA A 25 -11.45 -0.32 -7.11
C ALA A 25 -10.91 0.49 -5.93
N LYS A 26 -10.96 -0.07 -4.70
CA LYS A 26 -10.38 0.57 -3.50
C LYS A 26 -8.89 0.80 -3.61
N TYR A 27 -8.15 -0.16 -4.17
CA TYR A 27 -6.73 0.00 -4.44
C TYR A 27 -6.47 1.20 -5.34
N VAL A 28 -7.18 1.33 -6.47
CA VAL A 28 -7.02 2.46 -7.39
C VAL A 28 -7.37 3.80 -6.71
N GLU A 29 -8.46 3.82 -5.94
CA GLU A 29 -8.90 5.00 -5.19
C GLU A 29 -7.83 5.47 -4.19
N TYR A 30 -7.36 4.58 -3.33
CA TYR A 30 -6.39 4.92 -2.27
C TYR A 30 -5.03 5.32 -2.84
N ILE A 31 -4.57 4.65 -3.91
CA ILE A 31 -3.35 5.06 -4.60
C ILE A 31 -3.53 6.44 -5.23
N THR A 32 -4.69 6.76 -5.80
CA THR A 32 -4.96 8.08 -6.38
C THR A 32 -4.93 9.19 -5.33
N ILE A 33 -5.52 8.94 -4.15
CA ILE A 33 -5.48 9.86 -2.99
C ILE A 33 -4.02 10.12 -2.58
N LEU A 34 -3.24 9.06 -2.38
CA LEU A 34 -1.83 9.19 -1.98
C LEU A 34 -0.98 9.90 -3.04
N LEU A 35 -1.22 9.64 -4.34
CA LEU A 35 -0.50 10.32 -5.42
C LEU A 35 -0.76 11.83 -5.42
N LYS A 36 -1.94 12.26 -4.97
CA LYS A 36 -2.29 13.68 -4.80
C LYS A 36 -1.78 14.27 -3.48
N GLU A 37 -1.08 13.49 -2.67
CA GLU A 37 -0.59 13.91 -1.33
C GLU A 37 -1.75 14.25 -0.38
N GLU A 38 -2.90 13.64 -0.63
CA GLU A 38 -4.11 13.76 0.19
C GLU A 38 -4.17 12.67 1.26
N ARG A 39 -4.93 12.91 2.32
CA ARG A 39 -5.07 11.96 3.44
C ARG A 39 -6.04 10.84 3.08
N LEU A 40 -5.62 9.59 3.30
CA LEU A 40 -6.50 8.42 3.18
C LEU A 40 -7.66 8.48 4.16
N PRO A 41 -8.82 7.90 3.80
CA PRO A 41 -9.98 7.85 4.68
C PRO A 41 -9.69 6.92 5.88
N ALA A 42 -10.44 7.10 6.98
CA ALA A 42 -10.12 6.47 8.25
C ALA A 42 -10.18 4.94 8.20
N GLU A 43 -11.07 4.38 7.38
CA GLU A 43 -11.23 2.95 7.14
C GLU A 43 -10.01 2.29 6.47
N ALA A 44 -9.12 3.07 5.85
CA ALA A 44 -7.86 2.55 5.32
C ALA A 44 -6.86 2.22 6.43
N LEU A 45 -7.13 2.62 7.68
CA LEU A 45 -6.26 2.39 8.85
C LEU A 45 -4.80 2.81 8.61
N ASN A 46 -4.60 3.89 7.85
CA ASN A 46 -3.27 4.32 7.44
C ASN A 46 -2.43 4.75 8.66
N HIS A 47 -1.28 4.12 8.87
CA HIS A 47 -0.38 4.44 9.97
C HIS A 47 1.09 4.11 9.65
N ASN A 48 2.00 4.72 10.40
CA ASN A 48 3.43 4.45 10.28
C ASN A 48 3.78 3.13 10.96
N LEU A 49 4.60 2.33 10.28
CA LEU A 49 5.17 1.12 10.86
C LEU A 49 6.26 1.46 11.87
N GLN A 50 6.59 0.49 12.72
CA GLN A 50 7.56 0.64 13.80
C GLN A 50 8.84 -0.17 13.55
N GLY A 51 9.86 0.04 14.39
CA GLY A 51 11.12 -0.72 14.34
C GLY A 51 11.90 -0.51 13.04
N ASN A 52 12.30 -1.61 12.40
CA ASN A 52 13.07 -1.58 11.14
C ASN A 52 12.29 -0.94 9.98
N TYR A 53 10.97 -0.79 10.11
CA TYR A 53 10.09 -0.18 9.13
C TYR A 53 9.67 1.26 9.48
N LYS A 54 10.38 1.95 10.38
CA LYS A 54 10.02 3.31 10.85
C LYS A 54 9.79 4.39 9.78
N ASN A 55 10.30 4.20 8.57
CA ASN A 55 10.14 5.13 7.44
C ASN A 55 9.05 4.69 6.45
N TYR A 56 8.37 3.59 6.75
CA TYR A 56 7.30 3.01 5.95
C TYR A 56 5.97 3.21 6.65
N SER A 57 4.92 3.28 5.87
CA SER A 57 3.54 3.30 6.33
C SER A 57 2.81 2.13 5.71
N GLU A 58 1.73 1.70 6.36
CA GLU A 58 0.82 0.73 5.79
C GLU A 58 -0.61 1.24 5.79
N PHE A 59 -1.39 0.77 4.82
CA PHE A 59 -2.83 0.95 4.80
C PHE A 59 -3.52 -0.32 4.31
N HIS A 60 -4.72 -0.55 4.81
CA HIS A 60 -5.60 -1.65 4.42
C HIS A 60 -6.40 -1.26 3.17
N ILE A 61 -6.40 -2.12 2.16
CA ILE A 61 -7.33 -2.02 1.03
C ILE A 61 -8.71 -2.49 1.50
N SER A 62 -8.75 -3.66 2.13
CA SER A 62 -9.95 -4.31 2.65
C SER A 62 -9.57 -5.51 3.50
N GLY A 63 -10.27 -5.75 4.61
CA GLY A 63 -10.00 -6.89 5.47
C GLY A 63 -8.53 -6.95 5.91
N ASP A 64 -7.89 -8.10 5.67
CA ASP A 64 -6.48 -8.33 6.03
C ASP A 64 -5.48 -7.91 4.93
N LEU A 65 -5.96 -7.54 3.73
CA LEU A 65 -5.14 -7.18 2.58
C LEU A 65 -4.69 -5.73 2.68
N LEU A 66 -3.37 -5.54 2.78
CA LEU A 66 -2.74 -4.24 2.97
C LEU A 66 -1.57 -4.00 2.02
N ILE A 67 -1.16 -2.73 1.93
CA ILE A 67 0.02 -2.28 1.21
C ILE A 67 0.97 -1.60 2.18
N ILE A 68 2.24 -1.97 2.10
CA ILE A 68 3.35 -1.23 2.72
C ILE A 68 3.93 -0.29 1.66
N TYR A 69 4.03 0.99 2.00
CA TYR A 69 4.53 2.03 1.11
C TYR A 69 5.46 3.00 1.83
N LEU A 70 6.17 3.82 1.06
CA LEU A 70 6.84 5.01 1.56
C LEU A 70 6.76 6.13 0.52
N ILE A 71 6.80 7.38 0.98
CA ILE A 71 6.87 8.56 0.11
C ILE A 71 8.25 9.19 0.25
N GLU A 72 9.00 9.25 -0.85
CA GLU A 72 10.37 9.77 -0.88
C GLU A 72 10.76 10.19 -2.30
N ASP A 73 11.55 11.25 -2.44
CA ASP A 73 12.06 11.78 -3.72
C ASP A 73 10.95 12.11 -4.74
N GLY A 74 9.77 12.51 -4.27
CA GLY A 74 8.62 12.77 -5.14
C GLY A 74 7.93 11.50 -5.68
N TYR A 75 8.22 10.33 -5.11
CA TYR A 75 7.58 9.07 -5.45
C TYR A 75 6.69 8.55 -4.32
N LEU A 76 5.54 7.99 -4.70
CA LEU A 76 4.82 7.00 -3.90
C LEU A 76 5.37 5.61 -4.27
N LYS A 77 6.20 5.03 -3.41
CA LYS A 77 6.82 3.73 -3.64
C LYS A 77 5.99 2.64 -2.96
N LEU A 78 5.36 1.76 -3.73
CA LEU A 78 4.67 0.57 -3.22
C LEU A 78 5.67 -0.57 -3.05
N VAL A 79 5.84 -1.02 -1.82
CA VAL A 79 6.97 -1.86 -1.41
C VAL A 79 6.57 -3.33 -1.29
N ARG A 80 5.46 -3.60 -0.62
CA ARG A 80 4.88 -4.93 -0.41
C ARG A 80 3.36 -4.86 -0.52
N ILE A 81 2.73 -5.99 -0.86
CA ILE A 81 1.27 -6.17 -0.77
C ILE A 81 0.98 -7.60 -0.33
N GLY A 82 0.00 -7.78 0.55
CA GLY A 82 -0.36 -9.09 1.05
C GLY A 82 -1.21 -9.01 2.30
N THR A 83 -1.49 -10.17 2.88
CA THR A 83 -2.13 -10.28 4.19
C THR A 83 -1.13 -9.98 5.31
N HIS A 84 -1.60 -9.70 6.53
CA HIS A 84 -0.72 -9.53 7.69
C HIS A 84 0.29 -10.67 7.85
N ALA A 85 -0.18 -11.92 7.78
CA ALA A 85 0.67 -13.12 7.89
C ALA A 85 1.73 -13.20 6.78
N GLN A 86 1.43 -12.74 5.56
CA GLN A 86 2.41 -12.76 4.47
C GLN A 86 3.52 -11.71 4.61
N LEU A 87 3.27 -10.66 5.39
CA LEU A 87 4.12 -9.48 5.45
C LEU A 87 4.91 -9.35 6.75
N PHE A 88 4.38 -9.88 7.86
CA PHE A 88 4.93 -9.69 9.20
C PHE A 88 5.20 -10.99 9.98
N GLU A 89 4.88 -12.16 9.41
CA GLU A 89 5.24 -13.49 9.94
C GLU A 89 6.40 -14.09 9.13
#